data_AF-A0A6G2IGR9-F1
#
_entry.id   AF-A0A6G2IGR9-F1
#
_cell.length_a   1.000
_cell.length_b   1.000
_cell.length_c   1.000
_cell.angle_alpha   90.00
_cell.angle_beta   90.00
_cell.angle_gamma   90.00
#
_symmetry.space_group_name_H-M   'P 1'
#
loop_
_entity.id
_entity.type
_entity.pdbx_description
1 polymer ?
#
loop_
_entity_poly.entity_id
_entity_poly.type
_entity_poly.pdbx_seq_one_letter_code
_entity_poly.pdbx_strand_id
1 'polypeptide(L)'
;MSADDLDELTRRIFADRDPVAELLEARRAAAAAPPEPCIIPMPEFPPRRPGALFGGPIRYRCTVPGGGCPWAYELDPYAADLGPLVFPLSGSLEELDRAITEQAERRGREVREGIEGALREHFAREHPGQEPPDLHAVGESAAAGRGARLP
;
A
#
# COMPACT_ATOMS: atom_id res chain seq x y z
N MET A 1 26.20 -3.31 -24.77
CA MET A 1 25.82 -4.49 -23.99
C MET A 1 25.04 -5.40 -24.92
N SER A 2 25.58 -6.58 -25.21
CA SER A 2 24.97 -7.55 -26.11
C SER A 2 23.92 -8.41 -25.38
N ALA A 3 23.11 -9.17 -26.12
CA ALA A 3 22.15 -10.10 -25.52
C ALA A 3 22.86 -11.19 -24.69
N ASP A 4 24.03 -11.65 -25.16
CA ASP A 4 24.84 -12.66 -24.46
C ASP A 4 25.39 -12.12 -23.13
N ASP A 5 25.74 -10.83 -23.07
CA ASP A 5 26.19 -10.18 -21.82
C ASP A 5 25.05 -10.12 -20.78
N LEU A 6 23.81 -9.91 -21.22
CA LEU A 6 22.65 -9.86 -20.33
C LEU A 6 22.29 -11.25 -19.81
N ASP A 7 22.33 -12.27 -20.67
CA ASP A 7 22.06 -13.66 -20.29
C ASP A 7 23.09 -14.19 -19.29
N GLU A 8 24.38 -13.88 -19.49
CA GLU A 8 25.43 -14.27 -18.56
C GLU A 8 25.30 -13.56 -17.21
N LEU A 9 24.99 -12.26 -17.22
CA LEU A 9 24.78 -11.48 -16.01
C LEU A 9 23.55 -11.98 -15.23
N THR A 10 22.48 -12.34 -15.94
CA THR A 10 21.28 -12.96 -15.36
C THR A 10 21.63 -14.31 -14.73
N ARG A 11 22.33 -15.18 -15.46
CA ARG A 11 22.73 -16.51 -14.99
C ARG A 11 23.59 -16.43 -13.72
N ARG A 12 24.50 -15.47 -13.65
CA ARG A 12 25.33 -15.22 -12.45
C ARG A 12 24.50 -14.77 -11.25
N ILE A 13 23.54 -13.86 -11.44
CA ILE A 13 22.66 -13.38 -10.36
C ILE A 13 21.85 -14.53 -9.74
N PHE A 14 21.30 -15.42 -10.55
CA PHE A 14 20.50 -16.56 -10.08
C PHE A 14 21.33 -17.79 -9.68
N ALA A 15 22.64 -17.80 -9.94
CA ALA A 15 23.54 -18.87 -9.50
C ALA A 15 23.96 -18.69 -8.02
N ASP A 16 24.17 -17.44 -7.59
CA ASP A 16 24.66 -17.12 -6.24
C ASP A 16 23.56 -16.73 -5.25
N ARG A 17 22.33 -16.48 -5.74
CA ARG A 17 21.16 -16.10 -4.92
C ARG A 17 19.89 -16.78 -5.41
N ASP A 18 19.00 -17.09 -4.46
CA ASP A 18 17.62 -17.46 -4.75
C ASP A 18 16.68 -16.31 -4.34
N PRO A 19 16.45 -15.33 -5.23
CA PRO A 19 15.63 -14.15 -4.90
C PRO A 19 14.17 -14.51 -4.60
N VAL A 20 13.68 -15.67 -5.07
CA VAL A 20 12.33 -16.13 -4.76
C VAL A 20 12.28 -16.66 -3.33
N ALA A 21 13.25 -17.46 -2.91
CA ALA A 21 13.33 -17.94 -1.54
C ALA A 21 13.52 -16.78 -0.54
N GLU A 22 14.42 -15.83 -0.84
CA GLU A 22 14.64 -14.63 -0.04
C GLU A 22 13.34 -13.81 0.10
N LEU A 23 12.61 -13.60 -1.01
CA LEU A 23 11.32 -12.91 -0.97
C LEU A 23 10.29 -13.65 -0.11
N LEU A 24 10.20 -14.97 -0.23
CA LEU A 24 9.25 -15.77 0.56
C LEU A 24 9.61 -15.81 2.06
N GLU A 25 10.90 -15.78 2.39
CA GLU A 25 11.36 -15.61 3.77
C GLU A 25 10.98 -14.25 4.33
N ALA A 26 11.26 -13.17 3.59
CA ALA A 26 10.86 -11.81 3.97
C ALA A 26 9.34 -11.70 4.19
N ARG A 27 8.52 -12.32 3.32
CA ARG A 27 7.06 -12.35 3.49
C ARG A 27 6.61 -13.09 4.73
N ARG A 28 7.28 -14.20 5.07
CA ARG A 28 6.97 -14.97 6.30
C ARG A 28 7.35 -14.17 7.55
N ALA A 29 8.50 -13.50 7.55
CA ALA A 29 8.92 -12.64 8.65
C ALA A 29 7.93 -11.47 8.85
N ALA A 30 7.49 -10.84 7.76
CA ALA A 30 6.50 -9.77 7.81
C ALA A 30 5.12 -10.26 8.32
N ALA A 31 4.68 -11.45 7.92
CA ALA A 31 3.40 -12.02 8.37
C ALA A 31 3.39 -12.41 9.87
N ALA A 32 4.55 -12.59 10.49
CA ALA A 32 4.65 -12.87 11.93
C ALA A 32 4.50 -11.61 12.80
N ALA A 33 4.65 -10.42 12.22
CA ALA A 33 4.40 -9.17 12.93
C ALA A 33 2.88 -8.94 13.08
N PRO A 34 2.38 -8.48 14.24
CA PRO A 34 0.99 -8.09 14.37
C PRO A 34 0.66 -6.96 13.38
N PRO A 35 -0.48 -7.02 12.69
CA PRO A 35 -0.85 -5.99 11.74
C PRO A 35 -1.02 -4.65 12.47
N GLU A 36 -0.51 -3.58 11.86
CA GLU A 36 -0.72 -2.23 12.38
C GLU A 36 -2.20 -1.84 12.21
N PRO A 37 -2.80 -1.12 13.18
CA PRO A 37 -4.15 -0.59 13.04
C PRO A 37 -4.29 0.23 11.74
N CYS A 38 -5.34 -0.02 10.97
CA CYS A 38 -5.53 0.60 9.67
C CYS A 38 -6.98 1.03 9.48
N ILE A 39 -7.20 2.34 9.40
CA ILE A 39 -8.51 2.92 9.11
C ILE A 39 -8.72 3.19 7.62
N ILE A 40 -7.68 3.01 6.80
CA ILE A 40 -7.73 3.31 5.36
C ILE A 40 -8.46 2.19 4.62
N PRO A 41 -9.63 2.47 4.01
CA PRO A 41 -10.39 1.47 3.27
C PRO A 41 -9.64 1.01 2.02
N MET A 42 -10.06 -0.15 1.50
CA MET A 42 -9.58 -0.61 0.19
C MET A 42 -9.86 0.48 -0.87
N PRO A 43 -8.85 0.95 -1.60
CA PRO A 43 -9.05 1.96 -2.63
C PRO A 43 -9.91 1.47 -3.79
N GLU A 44 -10.72 2.37 -4.33
CA GLU A 44 -11.38 2.20 -5.61
C GLU A 44 -10.50 2.78 -6.72
N PHE A 45 -10.06 1.90 -7.61
CA PHE A 45 -9.32 2.29 -8.79
C PHE A 45 -10.28 2.57 -9.94
N PRO A 46 -10.23 3.76 -10.54
CA PRO A 46 -11.07 4.06 -11.67
C PRO A 46 -10.72 3.16 -12.87
N PRO A 47 -11.73 2.77 -13.68
CA PRO A 47 -11.51 1.86 -14.80
C PRO A 47 -10.54 2.49 -15.80
N ARG A 48 -9.59 1.69 -16.28
CA ARG A 48 -8.69 2.11 -17.37
C ARG A 48 -9.53 2.41 -18.62
N ARG A 49 -9.50 3.65 -19.10
CA ARG A 49 -10.18 4.02 -20.35
C ARG A 49 -9.30 3.67 -21.55
N PRO A 50 -9.85 3.14 -22.66
CA PRO A 50 -9.09 2.96 -23.89
C PRO A 50 -8.48 4.29 -24.35
N GLY A 51 -7.17 4.31 -24.61
CA GLY A 51 -6.43 5.52 -25.02
C GLY A 51 -6.01 6.45 -23.88
N ALA A 52 -6.43 6.19 -22.63
CA ALA A 52 -5.85 6.83 -21.46
C ALA A 52 -4.71 5.93 -20.94
N LEU A 53 -3.52 6.52 -20.74
CA LEU A 53 -2.41 5.80 -20.11
C LEU A 53 -2.77 5.36 -18.67
N PHE A 54 -3.69 6.06 -18.00
CA PHE A 54 -4.04 5.86 -16.60
C PHE A 54 -5.54 6.04 -16.31
N GLY A 55 -6.00 5.47 -15.19
CA GLY A 55 -7.42 5.39 -14.81
C GLY A 55 -8.02 6.67 -14.20
N GLY A 56 -7.22 7.61 -13.68
CA GLY A 56 -7.71 8.78 -12.91
C GLY A 56 -7.38 8.67 -11.40
N PRO A 57 -7.96 9.55 -10.54
CA PRO A 57 -7.66 9.58 -9.12
C PRO A 57 -8.16 8.33 -8.38
N ILE A 58 -7.39 7.91 -7.38
CA ILE A 58 -7.71 6.81 -6.47
C ILE A 58 -8.73 7.32 -5.45
N ARG A 59 -9.78 6.55 -5.16
CA ARG A 59 -10.82 6.96 -4.21
C ARG A 59 -10.85 6.09 -2.96
N TYR A 60 -10.97 6.71 -1.80
CA TYR A 60 -11.13 6.05 -0.50
C TYR A 60 -12.49 6.46 0.09
N ARG A 61 -13.46 5.55 0.05
CA ARG A 61 -14.84 5.85 0.49
C ARG A 61 -15.00 5.81 2.00
N CYS A 62 -15.89 6.64 2.53
CA CYS A 62 -16.28 6.56 3.92
C CYS A 62 -16.83 5.16 4.28
N THR A 63 -16.42 4.64 5.43
CA THR A 63 -16.77 3.30 5.94
C THR A 63 -17.74 3.35 7.12
N VAL A 64 -18.46 4.46 7.30
CA VAL A 64 -19.39 4.63 8.43
C VAL A 64 -20.36 3.44 8.53
N PRO A 65 -20.47 2.79 9.70
CA PRO A 65 -21.40 1.69 9.89
C PRO A 65 -22.85 2.14 9.70
N GLY A 66 -23.65 1.34 9.01
CA GLY A 66 -25.10 1.55 8.93
C GLY A 66 -25.61 2.43 7.78
N GLY A 67 -24.75 2.96 6.90
CA GLY A 67 -25.21 3.43 5.59
C GLY A 67 -24.40 4.51 4.89
N GLY A 68 -24.09 4.26 3.60
CA GLY A 68 -24.34 5.15 2.47
C GLY A 68 -23.69 6.53 2.39
N CYS A 69 -22.75 6.90 3.26
CA CYS A 69 -22.07 8.19 3.15
C CYS A 69 -21.39 8.31 1.76
N PRO A 70 -21.78 9.31 0.92
CA PRO A 70 -21.28 9.43 -0.44
C PRO A 70 -19.88 10.05 -0.50
N TRP A 71 -19.34 10.46 0.65
CA TRP A 71 -18.04 11.10 0.72
C TRP A 71 -16.92 10.10 0.40
N ALA A 72 -15.93 10.58 -0.35
CA ALA A 72 -14.70 9.86 -0.62
C ALA A 72 -13.53 10.84 -0.63
N TYR A 73 -12.40 10.41 -0.09
CA TYR A 73 -11.12 11.09 -0.29
C TYR A 73 -10.58 10.70 -1.66
N GLU A 74 -10.30 11.69 -2.51
CA GLU A 74 -9.66 11.49 -3.81
C GLU A 74 -8.18 11.81 -3.71
N LEU A 75 -7.34 10.80 -3.98
CA LEU A 75 -5.91 10.94 -4.10
C LEU A 75 -5.52 10.88 -5.57
N ASP A 76 -5.00 11.98 -6.10
CA ASP A 76 -4.31 11.97 -7.39
C ASP A 76 -2.81 11.73 -7.15
N PRO A 77 -2.28 10.52 -7.42
CA PRO A 77 -0.88 10.21 -7.17
C PRO A 77 0.09 11.01 -8.03
N TYR A 78 -0.39 11.68 -9.10
CA TYR A 78 0.43 12.52 -9.96
C TYR A 78 0.43 13.99 -9.55
N ALA A 79 -0.62 14.43 -8.85
CA ALA A 79 -0.69 15.76 -8.26
C ALA A 79 -0.07 15.83 -6.85
N ALA A 80 0.15 14.67 -6.21
CA ALA A 80 0.82 14.59 -4.93
C ALA A 80 2.28 15.07 -5.06
N ASP A 81 2.62 16.19 -4.43
CA ASP A 81 3.99 16.69 -4.36
C ASP A 81 4.80 15.89 -3.35
N LEU A 82 5.32 14.75 -3.79
CA LEU A 82 6.15 13.83 -2.99
C LEU A 82 7.66 14.14 -3.11
N GLY A 83 8.00 15.31 -3.67
CA GLY A 83 9.36 15.75 -3.96
C GLY A 83 10.09 14.87 -4.98
N PRO A 84 11.34 15.21 -5.34
CA PRO A 84 12.16 14.39 -6.22
C PRO A 84 12.66 13.11 -5.53
N LEU A 85 12.90 12.06 -6.31
CA LEU A 85 13.69 10.92 -5.86
C LEU A 85 15.16 11.34 -5.79
N VAL A 86 15.83 11.03 -4.68
CA VAL A 86 17.24 11.42 -4.47
C VAL A 86 18.09 10.17 -4.41
N PHE A 87 18.98 9.99 -5.40
CA PHE A 87 19.85 8.82 -5.46
C PHE A 87 21.31 9.20 -5.16
N PRO A 88 22.01 8.48 -4.27
CA PRO A 88 23.44 8.65 -4.10
C PRO A 88 24.17 8.08 -5.34
N LEU A 89 24.67 8.96 -6.22
CA LEU A 89 25.30 8.56 -7.49
C LEU A 89 26.63 7.80 -7.32
N SER A 90 27.25 7.90 -6.14
CA SER A 90 28.54 7.27 -5.82
C SER A 90 28.43 6.17 -4.75
N GLY A 91 27.22 5.74 -4.42
CA GLY A 91 26.98 4.74 -3.38
C GLY A 91 27.19 3.31 -3.87
N SER A 92 27.44 2.39 -2.93
CA SER A 92 27.37 0.95 -3.18
C SER A 92 25.93 0.52 -3.53
N LEU A 93 25.75 -0.70 -4.04
CA LEU A 93 24.40 -1.25 -4.30
C LEU A 93 23.54 -1.31 -3.03
N GLU A 94 24.15 -1.60 -1.87
CA GLU A 94 23.47 -1.61 -0.57
C GLU A 94 23.02 -0.20 -0.16
N GLU A 95 23.84 0.82 -0.44
CA GLU A 95 23.50 2.21 -0.15
C GLU A 95 22.37 2.72 -1.06
N LEU A 96 22.35 2.28 -2.32
CA LEU A 96 21.25 2.53 -3.24
C LEU A 96 19.95 1.87 -2.78
N ASP A 97 20.00 0.59 -2.42
CA ASP A 97 18.84 -0.17 -1.93
C ASP A 97 18.25 0.45 -0.66
N ARG A 98 19.11 0.81 0.31
CA ARG A 98 18.71 1.54 1.51
C ARG A 98 18.07 2.88 1.17
N ALA A 99 18.69 3.69 0.31
CA ALA A 99 18.16 5.01 -0.04
C ALA A 99 16.80 4.93 -0.75
N ILE A 100 16.61 3.92 -1.61
CA ILE A 100 15.32 3.65 -2.27
C ILE A 100 14.26 3.26 -1.24
N THR A 101 14.61 2.33 -0.35
CA THR A 101 13.70 1.83 0.68
C THR A 101 13.27 2.95 1.63
N GLU A 102 14.22 3.73 2.16
CA GLU A 102 13.93 4.85 3.07
C GLU A 102 13.02 5.90 2.42
N GLN A 103 13.23 6.21 1.14
CA GLN A 103 12.38 7.14 0.41
C GLN A 103 10.98 6.57 0.15
N ALA A 104 10.89 5.30 -0.22
CA ALA A 104 9.62 4.63 -0.43
C ALA A 104 8.80 4.59 0.87
N GLU A 105 9.44 4.24 1.99
CA GLU A 105 8.80 4.24 3.31
C GLU A 105 8.36 5.64 3.74
N ARG A 106 9.21 6.65 3.58
CA ARG A 106 8.87 8.04 3.91
C ARG A 106 7.64 8.50 3.13
N ARG A 107 7.64 8.33 1.82
CA ARG A 107 6.50 8.69 0.96
C ARG A 107 5.25 7.89 1.30
N GLY A 108 5.41 6.60 1.59
CA GLY A 108 4.32 5.74 2.04
C GLY A 108 3.67 6.26 3.33
N ARG A 109 4.49 6.69 4.31
CA ARG A 109 4.00 7.30 5.55
C ARG A 109 3.27 8.62 5.29
N GLU A 110 3.84 9.52 4.50
CA GLU A 110 3.22 10.82 4.16
C GLU A 110 1.84 10.64 3.50
N VAL A 111 1.73 9.72 2.53
CA VAL A 111 0.46 9.39 1.88
C VAL A 111 -0.52 8.78 2.87
N ARG A 112 -0.06 7.83 3.71
CA ARG A 112 -0.89 7.20 4.73
C ARG A 112 -1.45 8.23 5.71
N GLU A 113 -0.60 9.08 6.28
CA GLU A 113 -0.97 10.14 7.22
C GLU A 113 -1.98 11.12 6.59
N GLY A 114 -1.79 11.47 5.32
CA GLY A 114 -2.74 12.31 4.58
C GLY A 114 -4.13 11.69 4.44
N ILE A 115 -4.19 10.42 4.03
CA ILE A 115 -5.47 9.70 3.89
C ILE A 115 -6.14 9.52 5.25
N GLU A 116 -5.39 9.06 6.26
CA GLU A 116 -5.92 8.84 7.61
C GLU A 116 -6.40 10.15 8.24
N GLY A 117 -5.66 11.24 8.08
CA GLY A 117 -6.04 12.57 8.54
C GLY A 117 -7.35 13.03 7.92
N ALA A 118 -7.50 12.90 6.60
CA ALA A 118 -8.73 13.26 5.89
C ALA A 118 -9.94 12.41 6.35
N LEU A 119 -9.74 11.11 6.56
CA LEU A 119 -10.78 10.22 7.08
C LEU A 119 -11.22 10.62 8.50
N ARG A 120 -10.26 10.87 9.40
CA ARG A 120 -10.56 11.30 10.78
C ARG A 120 -11.26 12.66 10.81
N GLU A 121 -10.80 13.62 10.00
CA GLU A 121 -11.45 14.92 9.89
C GLU A 121 -12.90 14.79 9.40
N HIS A 122 -13.12 13.97 8.37
CA HIS A 122 -14.46 13.70 7.86
C HIS A 122 -15.37 13.08 8.93
N PHE A 123 -14.90 12.06 9.66
CA PHE A 123 -15.68 11.44 10.73
C PHE A 123 -16.00 12.42 11.87
N ALA A 124 -15.01 13.22 12.30
CA ALA A 124 -15.22 14.21 13.35
C ALA A 124 -16.29 15.25 13.00
N ARG A 125 -16.39 15.60 11.71
CA ARG A 125 -17.35 16.61 11.22
C ARG A 125 -18.73 16.04 10.87
N GLU A 126 -18.75 14.94 10.12
CA GLU A 126 -19.97 14.43 9.47
C GLU A 126 -20.56 13.21 10.21
N HIS A 127 -19.81 12.59 11.13
CA HIS A 127 -20.24 11.44 11.92
C HIS A 127 -19.96 11.63 13.44
N PRO A 128 -20.55 12.65 14.10
CA PRO A 128 -20.24 12.96 15.50
C PRO A 128 -20.43 11.78 16.45
N GLY A 129 -19.42 11.51 17.28
CA GLY A 129 -19.43 10.40 18.23
C GLY A 129 -19.10 9.03 17.62
N GLN A 130 -18.73 8.97 16.33
CA GLN A 130 -18.21 7.77 15.69
C GLN A 130 -16.74 7.96 15.31
N GLU A 131 -15.95 6.90 15.50
CA GLU A 131 -14.57 6.83 15.00
C GLU A 131 -14.53 6.02 13.69
N PRO A 132 -13.60 6.31 12.77
CA PRO A 132 -13.32 5.43 11.64
C PRO A 132 -13.02 4.01 12.14
N PRO A 133 -13.66 2.97 11.59
CA PRO A 133 -13.43 1.60 12.02
C PRO A 133 -12.01 1.15 11.68
N ASP A 134 -11.36 0.46 12.62
CA ASP A 134 -10.11 -0.28 12.35
C ASP A 134 -10.43 -1.53 11.53
N LEU A 135 -9.93 -1.57 10.30
CA LEU A 135 -10.28 -2.58 9.31
C LEU A 135 -9.64 -3.94 9.61
N HIS A 136 -8.55 -3.96 10.39
CA HIS A 136 -7.97 -5.22 10.85
C HIS A 136 -8.82 -5.87 11.95
N ALA A 137 -9.38 -5.07 12.88
CA ALA A 137 -10.30 -5.55 13.91
C ALA A 137 -11.64 -6.05 13.32
N VAL A 138 -12.13 -5.43 12.24
CA VAL A 138 -13.39 -5.82 11.58
C VAL A 138 -13.28 -7.18 10.86
N GLY A 139 -12.10 -7.54 10.35
CA GLY A 139 -11.84 -8.81 9.67
C GLY A 139 -11.90 -10.03 10.59
N GLU A 140 -11.40 -9.91 11.82
CA GLU A 140 -11.37 -10.99 12.81
C GLU A 140 -12.77 -11.31 13.36
N SER A 141 -13.60 -10.29 13.59
CA SER A 141 -14.98 -10.49 14.07
C SER A 141 -15.89 -11.15 13.03
N ALA A 142 -15.64 -10.94 11.72
CA ALA A 142 -16.40 -11.59 10.64
C ALA A 142 -15.98 -13.05 10.39
N ALA A 143 -14.75 -13.44 10.78
CA ALA A 143 -14.28 -14.82 10.70
C ALA A 143 -14.87 -15.70 11.82
N ALA A 144 -15.03 -15.15 13.03
CA ALA A 144 -15.63 -15.86 14.17
C ALA A 144 -17.12 -16.22 13.97
N GLY A 145 -17.85 -15.50 13.11
CA GLY A 145 -19.28 -15.71 12.86
C GLY A 145 -19.62 -16.80 11.82
N ARG A 146 -18.64 -17.37 11.10
CA ARG A 146 -18.87 -18.36 10.02
C ARG A 146 -18.66 -19.82 10.44
N GLY A 147 -18.53 -20.10 11.73
CA GLY A 147 -18.25 -21.44 12.28
C GLY A 147 -19.47 -22.28 12.67
N ALA A 148 -20.71 -21.85 12.42
CA ALA A 148 -21.90 -22.59 12.85
C ALA A 148 -22.99 -22.64 11.79
N ARG A 149 -22.86 -23.59 10.85
CA ARG A 149 -23.92 -24.44 10.27
C ARG A 149 -23.38 -25.18 9.06
N LEU A 150 -23.04 -26.45 9.25
CA LEU A 150 -23.16 -27.45 8.20
C LEU A 150 -24.23 -28.44 8.69
N PRO A 151 -25.16 -28.88 7.81
CA PRO A 151 -26.23 -29.83 8.16
C PRO A 151 -25.68 -31.21 8.54
#